data_AF-A0A962XPF2-F1
#
_entry.id   AF-A0A962XPF2-F1
#
_cell.length_a   1.000
_cell.length_b   1.000
_cell.length_c   1.000
_cell.angle_alpha   90.00
_cell.angle_beta   90.00
_cell.angle_gamma   90.00
#
_symmetry.space_group_name_H-M   'P 1'
#
loop_
_entity.id
_entity.type
_entity.pdbx_description
1 polymer ?
#
loop_
_entity_poly.entity_id
_entity_poly.type
_entity_poly.pdbx_seq_one_letter_code
_entity_poly.pdbx_strand_id
1 'polypeptide(L)'
;MTEQTVRTLLPAVLAIILVPAIATADLLESAPYRRAFVQMAESTFTEVFATDPETKGLSADQLKQKARATAEAFAECHMIAMSAYSDDLQNVAYRTILEGGSYADAESAFESALSAVLEAEDGSSEAAIAMMRQSIEIGGACAEQVKNDL
;
A
#
# COMPACT_ATOMS: atom_id res chain seq x y z
N MET A 1 -10.12 17.69 -49.33
CA MET A 1 -8.84 18.40 -49.16
C MET A 1 -9.17 19.89 -49.11
N THR A 2 -9.00 20.66 -48.06
CA THR A 2 -8.25 20.49 -46.80
C THR A 2 -8.76 21.55 -45.83
N GLU A 3 -8.66 21.22 -44.54
CA GLU A 3 -8.86 22.08 -43.39
C GLU A 3 -7.98 23.34 -43.44
N GLN A 4 -8.49 24.43 -42.88
CA GLN A 4 -7.79 25.44 -42.07
C GLN A 4 -8.46 26.80 -42.29
N THR A 5 -9.17 27.31 -41.28
CA THR A 5 -8.79 28.55 -40.60
C THR A 5 -9.58 28.62 -39.30
N VAL A 6 -8.86 28.26 -38.25
CA VAL A 6 -9.21 28.39 -36.84
C VAL A 6 -9.14 29.87 -36.43
N ARG A 7 -9.90 30.22 -35.39
CA ARG A 7 -9.93 31.46 -34.60
C ARG A 7 -10.80 32.59 -35.14
N THR A 8 -11.91 32.82 -34.45
CA THR A 8 -11.93 33.82 -33.36
C THR A 8 -13.28 33.76 -32.65
N LEU A 9 -13.30 34.22 -31.41
CA LEU A 9 -14.49 34.45 -30.56
C LEU A 9 -15.02 33.23 -29.81
N LEU A 10 -14.49 33.00 -28.60
CA LEU A 10 -15.36 32.73 -27.44
C LEU A 10 -14.59 32.98 -26.13
N PRO A 11 -14.34 34.24 -25.72
CA PRO A 11 -14.13 34.53 -24.31
C PRO A 11 -15.48 34.73 -23.62
N ALA A 12 -15.58 34.20 -22.41
CA ALA A 12 -16.64 34.44 -21.42
C ALA A 12 -18.01 33.80 -21.69
N VAL A 13 -18.35 32.83 -20.83
CA VAL A 13 -19.54 32.79 -19.97
C VAL A 13 -19.88 31.32 -19.68
N LEU A 14 -19.23 30.77 -18.66
CA LEU A 14 -19.74 29.79 -17.68
C LEU A 14 -18.59 29.59 -16.66
N ALA A 15 -18.36 30.50 -15.71
CA ALA A 15 -19.08 30.57 -14.43
C ALA A 15 -19.31 29.15 -13.86
N ILE A 16 -18.33 28.62 -13.12
CA ILE A 16 -18.27 28.67 -11.64
C ILE A 16 -19.49 27.99 -10.99
N ILE A 17 -19.31 26.69 -10.72
CA ILE A 17 -19.71 26.00 -9.49
C ILE A 17 -18.45 25.16 -9.17
N LEU A 18 -17.51 25.56 -8.32
CA LEU A 18 -17.64 25.83 -6.89
C LEU A 18 -18.45 24.76 -6.16
N VAL A 19 -17.95 23.53 -6.26
CA VAL A 19 -17.78 22.74 -5.05
C VAL A 19 -16.28 22.66 -4.88
N PRO A 20 -15.66 23.19 -3.79
CA PRO A 20 -14.39 22.64 -3.40
C PRO A 20 -14.71 21.17 -3.14
N ALA A 21 -14.27 20.29 -4.05
CA ALA A 21 -14.01 18.93 -3.64
C ALA A 21 -13.15 19.13 -2.40
N ILE A 22 -13.74 18.89 -1.24
CA ILE A 22 -12.99 18.79 -0.01
C ILE A 22 -11.97 17.74 -0.39
N ALA A 23 -10.73 18.18 -0.57
CA ALA A 23 -9.61 17.29 -0.70
C ALA A 23 -9.66 16.47 0.59
N THR A 24 -10.30 15.30 0.54
CA THR A 24 -9.86 14.19 1.34
C THR A 24 -8.37 14.14 1.02
N ALA A 25 -7.53 14.45 2.00
CA ALA A 25 -6.08 14.50 1.84
C ALA A 25 -5.66 13.36 0.92
N ASP A 26 -5.10 13.70 -0.24
CA ASP A 26 -4.92 12.78 -1.35
C ASP A 26 -4.26 11.48 -0.85
N LEU A 27 -5.01 10.39 -0.80
CA LEU A 27 -4.42 9.06 -0.72
C LEU A 27 -3.62 8.90 -2.01
N LEU A 28 -2.29 9.02 -1.90
CA LEU A 28 -1.38 8.77 -3.00
C LEU A 28 -1.67 7.38 -3.58
N GLU A 29 -1.40 7.18 -4.87
CA GLU A 29 -1.69 5.90 -5.53
C GLU A 29 -1.04 4.74 -4.75
N SER A 30 -1.86 3.93 -4.10
CA SER A 30 -1.40 2.81 -3.26
C SER A 30 -0.99 1.59 -4.09
N ALA A 31 -1.34 1.56 -5.38
CA ALA A 31 -1.04 0.46 -6.27
C ALA A 31 0.47 0.22 -6.48
N PRO A 32 1.32 1.24 -6.72
CA PRO A 32 2.78 1.11 -6.64
C PRO A 32 3.28 0.46 -5.35
N TYR A 33 2.78 0.90 -4.20
CA TYR A 33 3.17 0.35 -2.91
C TYR A 33 2.78 -1.12 -2.76
N ARG A 34 1.53 -1.47 -3.11
CA ARG A 34 1.06 -2.87 -3.14
C ARG A 34 1.95 -3.74 -4.04
N ARG A 35 2.35 -3.25 -5.21
CA ARG A 35 3.25 -3.99 -6.11
C ARG A 35 4.63 -4.20 -5.50
N ALA A 36 5.18 -3.18 -4.82
CA ALA A 36 6.46 -3.29 -4.13
C ALA A 36 6.40 -4.32 -2.99
N PHE A 37 5.30 -4.34 -2.22
CA PHE A 37 5.05 -5.37 -1.21
C PHE A 37 5.03 -6.77 -1.84
N VAL A 38 4.24 -6.98 -2.90
CA VAL A 38 4.11 -8.29 -3.56
C VAL A 38 5.46 -8.79 -4.05
N GLN A 39 6.30 -7.91 -4.63
CA GLN A 39 7.63 -8.30 -5.10
C GLN A 39 8.56 -8.73 -3.97
N MET A 40 8.56 -8.01 -2.85
CA MET A 40 9.32 -8.37 -1.65
C MET A 40 8.82 -9.72 -1.11
N ALA A 41 7.52 -9.86 -0.89
CA ALA A 41 6.92 -11.06 -0.32
C ALA A 41 7.07 -12.29 -1.23
N GLU A 42 6.95 -12.14 -2.56
CA GLU A 42 7.18 -13.20 -3.54
C GLU A 42 8.60 -13.75 -3.41
N SER A 43 9.61 -12.88 -3.24
CA SER A 43 11.00 -13.30 -3.03
C SER A 43 11.13 -14.12 -1.76
N THR A 44 10.59 -13.64 -0.64
CA THR A 44 10.62 -14.33 0.65
C THR A 44 9.91 -15.68 0.59
N PHE A 45 8.69 -15.75 0.03
CA PHE A 45 7.97 -17.01 -0.07
C PHE A 45 8.64 -17.99 -1.02
N THR A 46 9.31 -17.51 -2.08
CA THR A 46 10.09 -18.38 -2.96
C THR A 46 11.22 -19.06 -2.20
N GLU A 47 11.94 -18.32 -1.36
CA GLU A 47 13.01 -18.87 -0.51
C GLU A 47 12.47 -19.87 0.52
N VAL A 48 11.37 -19.52 1.20
CA VAL A 48 10.71 -20.41 2.17
C VAL A 48 10.26 -21.71 1.50
N PHE A 49 9.49 -21.62 0.41
CA PHE A 49 9.00 -22.79 -0.32
C PHE A 49 10.11 -23.60 -1.01
N ALA A 50 11.28 -23.03 -1.29
CA ALA A 50 12.42 -23.81 -1.80
C ALA A 50 12.99 -24.78 -0.73
N THR A 51 12.76 -24.49 0.55
CA THR A 51 13.26 -25.29 1.69
C THR A 51 12.19 -26.12 2.38
N ASP A 52 10.91 -25.92 2.02
CA ASP A 52 9.77 -26.59 2.61
C ASP A 52 9.63 -28.05 2.09
N PRO A 53 9.55 -29.07 2.97
CA PRO A 53 9.29 -30.45 2.58
C PRO A 53 7.98 -30.67 1.83
N GLU A 54 6.95 -29.86 2.06
CA GLU A 54 5.61 -30.01 1.45
C GLU A 54 5.57 -29.57 -0.02
N THR A 55 6.46 -28.66 -0.41
CA THR A 55 6.63 -28.19 -1.79
C THR A 55 7.71 -28.96 -2.55
N LYS A 56 8.28 -29.99 -1.92
CA LYS A 56 9.32 -30.83 -2.51
C LYS A 56 8.82 -31.51 -3.78
N GLY A 57 9.45 -31.18 -4.91
CA GLY A 57 9.11 -31.72 -6.22
C GLY A 57 8.42 -30.72 -7.16
N LEU A 58 8.08 -29.53 -6.67
CA LEU A 58 7.71 -28.42 -7.55
C LEU A 58 8.93 -27.94 -8.35
N SER A 59 8.71 -27.59 -9.62
CA SER A 59 9.68 -26.88 -10.43
C SER A 59 9.88 -25.44 -9.96
N ALA A 60 10.97 -24.79 -10.37
CA ALA A 60 11.23 -23.38 -10.05
C ALA A 60 10.06 -22.46 -10.47
N ASP A 61 9.46 -22.71 -11.64
CA ASP A 61 8.32 -21.93 -12.12
C ASP A 61 7.06 -22.15 -11.27
N GLN A 62 6.81 -23.38 -10.82
CA GLN A 62 5.70 -23.70 -9.93
C GLN A 62 5.90 -23.09 -8.53
N LEU A 63 7.12 -23.13 -8.00
CA LEU A 63 7.46 -22.46 -6.74
C LEU A 63 7.22 -20.96 -6.84
N LYS A 64 7.69 -20.33 -7.92
CA LYS A 64 7.48 -18.90 -8.16
C LYS A 64 6.00 -18.54 -8.29
N GLN A 65 5.22 -19.34 -9.02
CA GLN A 65 3.77 -19.13 -9.13
C GLN A 65 3.06 -19.27 -7.78
N LYS A 66 3.40 -20.29 -6.98
CA LYS A 66 2.85 -20.46 -5.63
C LYS A 66 3.24 -19.27 -4.73
N ALA A 67 4.51 -18.89 -4.72
CA ALA A 67 5.02 -17.75 -3.95
C ALA A 67 4.32 -16.44 -4.31
N ARG A 68 4.12 -16.17 -5.61
CA ARG A 68 3.40 -14.98 -6.06
C ARG A 68 1.93 -15.00 -5.66
N ALA A 69 1.24 -16.13 -5.81
CA ALA A 69 -0.16 -16.25 -5.39
C ALA A 69 -0.32 -16.00 -3.89
N THR A 70 0.58 -16.57 -3.08
CA THR A 70 0.64 -16.31 -1.63
C THR A 70 0.94 -14.82 -1.36
N ALA A 71 1.93 -14.23 -2.02
CA ALA A 71 2.27 -12.81 -1.86
C ALA A 71 1.10 -11.88 -2.21
N GLU A 72 0.36 -12.16 -3.28
CA GLU A 72 -0.82 -11.36 -3.68
C GLU A 72 -1.97 -11.45 -2.66
N ALA A 73 -2.17 -12.62 -2.04
CA ALA A 73 -3.16 -12.80 -0.97
C ALA A 73 -2.76 -12.05 0.31
N PHE A 74 -1.49 -12.16 0.73
CA PHE A 74 -0.99 -11.41 1.88
C PHE A 74 -0.94 -9.90 1.64
N ALA A 75 -0.75 -9.45 0.40
CA ALA A 75 -0.77 -8.04 0.06
C ALA A 75 -2.14 -7.41 0.33
N GLU A 76 -3.23 -8.15 0.15
CA GLU A 76 -4.56 -7.66 0.51
C GLU A 76 -4.66 -7.39 2.02
N CYS A 77 -4.24 -8.34 2.84
CA CYS A 77 -4.21 -8.17 4.30
C CYS A 77 -3.33 -7.00 4.74
N HIS A 78 -2.17 -6.84 4.10
CA HIS A 78 -1.27 -5.72 4.35
C HIS A 78 -1.92 -4.37 4.05
N MET A 79 -2.61 -4.24 2.90
CA MET A 79 -3.30 -3.00 2.55
C MET A 79 -4.47 -2.69 3.49
N ILE A 80 -5.20 -3.71 3.94
CA ILE A 80 -6.25 -3.53 4.95
C ILE A 80 -5.64 -3.07 6.30
N ALA A 81 -4.55 -3.71 6.73
CA ALA A 81 -3.84 -3.30 7.96
C ALA A 81 -3.30 -1.87 7.88
N MET A 82 -2.83 -1.44 6.69
CA MET A 82 -2.40 -0.07 6.43
C MET A 82 -3.54 0.95 6.55
N SER A 83 -4.76 0.57 6.18
CA SER A 83 -5.94 1.46 6.26
C SER A 83 -6.37 1.80 7.68
N ALA A 84 -5.84 1.10 8.70
CA ALA A 84 -6.08 1.42 10.10
C ALA A 84 -5.24 2.61 10.62
N TYR A 85 -4.22 3.03 9.87
CA TYR A 85 -3.42 4.22 10.20
C TYR A 85 -4.01 5.47 9.55
N SER A 86 -3.62 6.65 10.04
CA SER A 86 -4.01 7.91 9.40
C SER A 86 -3.50 8.02 7.96
N ASP A 87 -4.22 8.77 7.12
CA ASP A 87 -3.83 9.00 5.72
C ASP A 87 -2.42 9.61 5.61
N ASP A 88 -2.03 10.47 6.57
CA ASP A 88 -0.68 11.05 6.62
C ASP A 88 0.40 9.96 6.78
N LEU A 89 0.19 8.99 7.68
CA LEU A 89 1.12 7.88 7.88
C LEU A 89 1.13 6.96 6.65
N GLN A 90 -0.03 6.64 6.09
CA GLN A 90 -0.11 5.83 4.86
C GLN A 90 0.65 6.50 3.71
N ASN A 91 0.47 7.82 3.54
CA ASN A 91 1.09 8.60 2.48
C ASN A 91 2.61 8.70 2.61
N VAL A 92 3.20 8.58 3.80
CA VAL A 92 4.66 8.48 3.95
C VAL A 92 5.18 7.26 3.19
N ALA A 93 4.60 6.09 3.44
CA ALA A 93 5.01 4.85 2.77
C ALA A 93 4.79 4.92 1.25
N TYR A 94 3.63 5.45 0.83
CA TYR A 94 3.28 5.52 -0.60
C TYR A 94 4.17 6.49 -1.35
N ARG A 95 4.49 7.65 -0.75
CA ARG A 95 5.39 8.64 -1.33
C ARG A 95 6.79 8.10 -1.51
N THR A 96 7.33 7.38 -0.52
CA THR A 96 8.67 6.79 -0.64
C THR A 96 8.78 5.89 -1.88
N ILE A 97 7.75 5.09 -2.19
CA ILE A 97 7.73 4.28 -3.41
C ILE A 97 7.61 5.14 -4.67
N LEU A 98 6.73 6.15 -4.67
CA LEU A 98 6.56 7.04 -5.82
C LEU A 98 7.83 7.84 -6.15
N GLU A 99 8.63 8.15 -5.14
CA GLU A 99 9.92 8.83 -5.26
C GLU A 99 11.08 7.89 -5.65
N GLY A 100 10.79 6.61 -5.91
CA GLY A 100 11.76 5.62 -6.39
C GLY A 100 12.42 4.78 -5.29
N GLY A 101 11.95 4.87 -4.05
CA GLY A 101 12.37 4.02 -2.95
C GLY A 101 11.89 2.57 -3.09
N SER A 102 12.54 1.67 -2.35
CA SER A 102 12.15 0.27 -2.20
C SER A 102 11.07 0.10 -1.14
N TYR A 103 10.51 -1.12 -1.04
CA TYR A 103 9.58 -1.45 0.06
C TYR A 103 10.22 -1.28 1.45
N ALA A 104 11.50 -1.66 1.60
CA ALA A 104 12.21 -1.49 2.86
C ALA A 104 12.42 -0.01 3.23
N ASP A 105 12.66 0.85 2.24
CA ASP A 105 12.73 2.30 2.47
C ASP A 105 11.37 2.85 2.93
N ALA A 106 10.28 2.37 2.32
CA ALA A 106 8.92 2.77 2.68
C ALA A 106 8.53 2.30 4.09
N GLU A 107 8.89 1.07 4.46
CA GLU A 107 8.70 0.53 5.82
C GLU A 107 9.48 1.36 6.85
N SER A 108 10.77 1.60 6.62
CA SER A 108 11.60 2.40 7.52
C SER A 108 11.10 3.84 7.67
N ALA A 109 10.65 4.48 6.59
CA ALA A 109 10.07 5.81 6.62
C ALA A 109 8.75 5.83 7.40
N PHE A 110 7.90 4.83 7.19
CA PHE A 110 6.64 4.66 7.92
C PHE A 110 6.88 4.48 9.43
N GLU A 111 7.79 3.58 9.82
CA GLU A 111 8.14 3.34 11.23
C GLU A 111 8.70 4.60 11.90
N SER A 112 9.54 5.35 11.19
CA SER A 112 10.09 6.62 11.69
C SER A 112 8.99 7.65 11.92
N ALA A 113 8.04 7.77 10.98
CA ALA A 113 6.90 8.67 11.11
C ALA A 113 5.96 8.23 12.24
N LEU A 114 5.71 6.92 12.38
CA LEU A 114 4.92 6.37 13.47
C LEU A 114 5.58 6.63 14.84
N SER A 115 6.89 6.45 14.96
CA SER A 115 7.64 6.78 16.19
C SER A 115 7.52 8.26 16.53
N ALA A 116 7.63 9.15 15.54
CA ALA A 116 7.47 10.58 15.76
C ALA A 116 6.06 10.95 16.24
N VAL A 117 5.01 10.28 15.73
CA VAL A 117 3.63 10.44 16.23
C VAL A 117 3.52 9.95 17.67
N LEU A 118 4.12 8.80 17.99
CA LEU A 118 4.11 8.22 19.34
C LEU A 118 4.85 9.10 20.37
N GLU A 119 5.92 9.77 19.95
CA GLU A 119 6.73 10.66 20.80
C GLU A 119 6.13 12.07 20.96
N ALA A 120 5.49 12.61 19.92
CA ALA A 120 4.89 13.94 19.96
C ALA A 120 3.60 14.01 20.80
N GLU A 121 2.91 12.88 20.94
CA GLU A 121 1.73 12.76 21.78
C GLU A 121 2.12 12.50 23.24
N ASP A 122 2.63 13.53 23.94
CA ASP A 122 3.06 13.55 25.36
C ASP A 122 1.90 13.33 26.38
N GLY A 123 0.88 12.55 25.98
CA GLY A 123 -0.34 12.22 26.71
C GLY A 123 -1.40 11.44 25.92
N SER A 124 -1.17 11.12 24.63
CA SER A 124 -2.13 10.41 23.74
C SER A 124 -1.56 9.10 23.15
N SER A 125 -0.52 8.54 23.80
CA SER A 125 0.01 7.20 23.50
C SER A 125 -1.08 6.13 23.30
N GLU A 126 -2.24 6.25 23.98
CA GLU A 126 -3.37 5.34 23.81
C GLU A 126 -3.98 5.35 22.39
N ALA A 127 -4.08 6.49 21.70
CA ALA A 127 -4.66 6.56 20.36
C ALA A 127 -3.74 5.93 19.32
N ALA A 128 -2.45 6.25 19.37
CA ALA A 128 -1.45 5.65 18.50
C ALA A 128 -1.24 4.15 18.78
N ILE A 129 -1.26 3.73 20.06
CA ILE A 129 -1.28 2.32 20.43
C ILE A 129 -2.56 1.62 19.95
N ALA A 130 -3.72 2.28 20.03
CA ALA A 130 -4.97 1.73 19.52
C ALA A 130 -4.92 1.51 18.01
N MET A 131 -4.36 2.46 17.24
CA MET A 131 -4.15 2.30 15.79
C MET A 131 -3.23 1.11 15.48
N MET A 132 -2.10 0.99 16.19
CA MET A 132 -1.19 -0.16 16.02
C MET A 132 -1.89 -1.49 16.35
N ARG A 133 -2.61 -1.56 17.47
CA ARG A 133 -3.37 -2.77 17.85
C ARG A 133 -4.42 -3.14 16.81
N GLN A 134 -5.16 -2.14 16.32
CA GLN A 134 -6.17 -2.35 15.29
C GLN A 134 -5.55 -2.86 13.98
N SER A 135 -4.43 -2.28 13.56
CA SER A 135 -3.69 -2.74 12.38
C SER A 135 -3.23 -4.20 12.52
N ILE A 136 -2.67 -4.56 13.69
CA ILE A 136 -2.24 -5.93 14.00
C ILE A 136 -3.44 -6.89 14.04
N GLU A 137 -4.56 -6.51 14.67
CA GLU A 137 -5.74 -7.35 14.79
C GLU A 137 -6.36 -7.64 13.42
N ILE A 138 -6.55 -6.60 12.60
CA ILE A 138 -7.15 -6.74 11.27
C ILE A 138 -6.21 -7.49 10.32
N GLY A 139 -4.93 -7.11 10.30
CA GLY A 139 -3.92 -7.79 9.49
C GLY A 139 -3.74 -9.25 9.88
N GLY A 140 -3.71 -9.54 11.19
CA GLY A 140 -3.58 -10.90 11.72
C GLY A 140 -4.80 -11.77 11.43
N ALA A 141 -6.02 -11.25 11.59
CA ALA A 141 -7.24 -11.98 11.26
C ALA A 141 -7.31 -12.32 9.76
N CYS A 142 -6.95 -11.36 8.90
CA CYS A 142 -6.89 -11.59 7.45
C CYS A 142 -5.78 -12.60 7.09
N ALA A 143 -4.59 -12.47 7.66
CA ALA A 143 -3.47 -13.37 7.40
C ALA A 143 -3.78 -14.81 7.82
N GLU A 144 -4.46 -15.00 8.95
CA GLU A 144 -4.90 -16.32 9.41
C GLU A 144 -5.95 -16.91 8.45
N GLN A 145 -6.85 -16.09 7.91
CA GLN A 145 -7.80 -16.54 6.89
C GLN A 145 -7.08 -16.96 5.60
N VAL A 146 -6.16 -16.14 5.09
CA VAL A 146 -5.34 -16.47 3.91
C VAL A 146 -4.59 -17.79 4.13
N LYS A 147 -4.02 -18.01 5.32
CA LYS A 147 -3.33 -19.26 5.64
C LYS A 147 -4.26 -20.48 5.63
N ASN A 148 -5.51 -20.34 6.05
CA ASN A 148 -6.48 -21.43 6.05
C ASN A 148 -7.06 -21.73 4.65
N ASP A 149 -6.96 -20.77 3.73
CA ASP A 149 -7.44 -20.89 2.35
C ASP A 149 -6.36 -21.39 1.36
N LEU A 150 -5.09 -21.47 1.79
CA LEU A 150 -3.92 -21.91 1.01
C LEU A 150 -3.59 -23.41 1.16
#